data_AF-A0A7Y2QC70-F1
#
_entry.id   AF-A0A7Y2QC70-F1
#
_cell.length_a   1.000
_cell.length_b   1.000
_cell.length_c   1.000
_cell.angle_alpha   90.00
_cell.angle_beta   90.00
_cell.angle_gamma   90.00
#
_symmetry.space_group_name_H-M   'P 1'
#
loop_
_entity.id
_entity.type
_entity.pdbx_description
1 polymer ?
#
loop_
_entity_poly.entity_id
_entity_poly.type
_entity_poly.pdbx_seq_one_letter_code
_entity_poly.pdbx_strand_id
1 'polypeptide(L)'
;YYDTCGIRTLSIRIGNAGTYPASERSVAIWISARDLAQLVRIGLTHPLIAATVVYGVSDAEESWWNTGLAPRLGYQPQDRPRDHARIEEPSEGPVALAFQGGAFCEPNRDGNIRMRNAEGLARSPETVP
;
A
#
# COMPACT_ATOMS: atom_id res chain seq x y z
N TYR A 1 4.28 13.23 19.84
CA TYR A 1 5.12 12.28 20.59
C TYR A 1 6.58 12.44 20.24
N TYR A 2 7.02 12.21 19.00
CA TYR A 2 8.43 12.49 18.65
C TYR A 2 8.85 13.94 18.97
N ASP A 3 8.15 14.95 18.44
CA ASP A 3 8.55 16.36 18.60
C ASP A 3 8.51 16.88 20.05
N THR A 4 7.74 16.22 20.91
CA THR A 4 7.46 16.67 22.28
C THR A 4 8.22 15.86 23.34
N CYS A 5 8.44 14.57 23.12
CA CYS A 5 9.04 13.66 24.09
C CYS A 5 10.01 12.63 23.48
N GLY A 6 10.37 12.77 22.20
CA GLY A 6 11.41 11.95 21.57
C GLY A 6 11.01 10.48 21.30
N ILE A 7 9.74 10.10 21.48
CA ILE A 7 9.27 8.75 21.16
C ILE A 7 9.36 8.54 19.65
N ARG A 8 10.14 7.54 19.25
CA ARG A 8 10.45 7.21 17.85
C ARG A 8 9.41 6.23 17.31
N THR A 9 8.93 6.48 16.10
CA THR A 9 7.90 5.67 15.44
C THR A 9 8.23 5.47 13.96
N LEU A 10 8.15 4.22 13.51
CA LEU A 10 8.02 3.88 12.09
C LEU A 10 6.57 3.45 11.84
N SER A 11 5.83 4.29 11.12
CA SER A 11 4.45 4.02 10.70
C SER A 11 4.46 3.28 9.37
N ILE A 12 4.17 1.99 9.40
CA ILE A 12 4.10 1.15 8.20
C ILE A 12 2.66 1.16 7.68
N ARG A 13 2.45 1.73 6.49
CA ARG A 13 1.18 1.64 5.76
C ARG A 13 1.14 0.31 5.03
N ILE A 14 0.69 -0.72 5.74
CA ILE A 14 0.58 -2.09 5.20
C ILE A 14 -0.45 -2.09 4.06
N GLY A 15 -0.05 -2.62 2.90
CA GLY A 15 -0.95 -2.82 1.76
C GLY A 15 -1.85 -4.05 1.97
N ASN A 16 -1.28 -5.24 1.81
CA ASN A 16 -1.94 -6.52 2.12
C ASN A 16 -0.93 -7.49 2.75
N ALA A 17 -1.14 -7.91 4.01
CA ALA A 17 -0.30 -8.89 4.70
C ALA A 17 -0.98 -10.27 4.76
N GLY A 18 -1.65 -10.67 3.67
CA GLY A 18 -2.22 -11.99 3.53
C GLY A 18 -1.14 -13.08 3.43
N THR A 19 -1.51 -14.34 3.62
CA THR A 19 -0.59 -15.49 3.47
C THR A 19 -0.02 -15.58 2.05
N TYR A 20 -0.80 -15.20 1.05
CA TYR A 20 -0.42 -15.05 -0.35
C TYR A 20 -1.30 -13.97 -1.01
N PRO A 21 -0.87 -13.41 -2.15
CA PRO A 21 -1.73 -12.58 -2.99
C PRO A 21 -2.86 -13.41 -3.61
N ALA A 22 -4.11 -13.09 -3.28
CA ALA A 22 -5.31 -13.81 -3.74
C ALA A 22 -6.05 -13.12 -4.91
N SER A 23 -5.62 -11.94 -5.33
CA SER A 23 -6.19 -11.18 -6.45
C SER A 23 -5.12 -10.35 -7.16
N GLU A 24 -5.34 -9.94 -8.41
CA GLU A 24 -4.42 -9.04 -9.14
C GLU A 24 -4.15 -7.76 -8.35
N ARG A 25 -5.19 -7.23 -7.70
CA ARG A 25 -5.05 -6.10 -6.78
C ARG A 25 -4.05 -6.40 -5.67
N SER A 26 -4.18 -7.55 -5.00
CA SER A 26 -3.26 -7.92 -3.93
C SER A 26 -1.83 -8.11 -4.42
N VAL A 27 -1.60 -8.54 -5.67
CA VAL A 27 -0.25 -8.65 -6.26
C VAL A 27 0.48 -7.30 -6.24
N ALA A 28 -0.23 -6.18 -6.46
CA ALA A 28 0.35 -4.84 -6.45
C ALA A 28 0.66 -4.29 -5.04
N ILE A 29 0.03 -4.83 -3.99
CA ILE A 29 0.10 -4.25 -2.63
C ILE A 29 0.54 -5.23 -1.54
N TRP A 30 0.85 -6.47 -1.91
CA TRP A 30 1.17 -7.52 -0.95
C TRP A 30 2.53 -7.28 -0.31
N ILE A 31 2.63 -7.61 0.97
CA ILE A 31 3.88 -7.70 1.72
C ILE A 31 3.96 -9.07 2.39
N SER A 32 5.07 -9.77 2.14
CA SER A 32 5.32 -11.03 2.80
C SER A 32 5.60 -10.85 4.30
N ALA A 33 5.41 -11.91 5.09
CA ALA A 33 5.78 -11.87 6.51
C ALA A 33 7.29 -11.61 6.71
N ARG A 34 8.14 -12.09 5.79
CA ARG A 34 9.60 -11.88 5.82
C ARG A 34 9.95 -10.41 5.60
N ASP A 35 9.35 -9.80 4.61
CA ASP A 35 9.59 -8.41 4.24
C ASP A 35 9.00 -7.45 5.28
N LEU A 36 7.82 -7.75 5.82
CA LEU A 36 7.26 -6.99 6.94
C LEU A 36 8.16 -7.06 8.17
N ALA A 37 8.71 -8.24 8.49
CA ALA A 37 9.66 -8.39 9.59
C ALA A 37 10.94 -7.56 9.38
N GLN A 38 11.39 -7.39 8.13
CA GLN A 38 12.52 -6.52 7.81
C GLN A 38 12.19 -5.04 8.12
N LEU A 39 11.01 -4.55 7.73
CA LEU A 39 10.56 -3.19 8.08
C LEU A 39 10.42 -2.99 9.60
N VAL A 40 9.88 -3.98 10.31
CA VAL A 40 9.81 -3.95 11.78
C VAL A 40 11.21 -3.86 12.39
N ARG A 41 12.17 -4.66 11.91
CA ARG A 41 13.57 -4.59 12.33
C ARG A 41 14.14 -3.19 12.10
N ILE A 42 13.96 -2.61 10.91
CA ILE A 42 14.40 -1.26 10.58
C ILE A 42 13.81 -0.23 11.54
N GLY A 43 12.52 -0.31 11.83
CA GLY A 43 11.84 0.58 12.77
C GLY A 43 12.42 0.52 14.19
N LEU A 44 12.84 -0.67 14.63
CA LEU A 44 13.43 -0.90 15.94
C LEU A 44 14.90 -0.48 16.03
N THR A 45 15.69 -0.63 14.95
CA THR A 45 17.16 -0.53 15.03
C THR A 45 17.75 0.66 14.28
N HIS A 46 17.07 1.25 13.30
CA HIS A 46 17.67 2.27 12.45
C HIS A 46 17.80 3.62 13.20
N PRO A 47 18.99 4.22 13.31
CA PRO A 47 19.26 5.35 14.21
C PRO A 47 18.60 6.67 13.79
N LEU A 48 18.13 6.78 12.54
CA LEU A 48 17.51 8.00 12.00
C LEU A 48 15.96 8.00 12.02
N ILE A 49 15.32 6.94 12.51
CA ILE A 49 13.85 6.91 12.65
C ILE A 49 13.39 7.97 13.66
N ALA A 50 12.39 8.76 13.29
CA ALA A 50 11.82 9.82 14.12
C ALA A 50 10.29 9.63 14.21
N ALA A 51 9.57 10.20 13.24
CA ALA A 51 8.16 9.93 12.98
C ALA A 51 8.00 9.60 11.50
N THR A 52 8.56 8.45 11.10
CA THR A 52 8.78 8.09 9.70
C THR A 52 7.61 7.27 9.16
N VAL A 53 7.19 7.52 7.92
CA VAL A 53 6.14 6.74 7.24
C VAL A 53 6.74 6.00 6.05
N VAL A 54 6.42 4.72 5.92
CA VAL A 54 6.77 3.89 4.74
C VAL A 54 5.54 3.11 4.28
N TYR A 55 5.53 2.70 3.02
CA TYR A 55 4.55 1.74 2.50
C TYR A 55 5.09 0.32 2.67
N GLY A 56 4.30 -0.54 3.30
CA GLY A 56 4.62 -1.95 3.48
C GLY A 56 4.16 -2.74 2.26
N VAL A 57 5.06 -2.90 1.30
CA VAL A 57 4.90 -3.72 0.10
C VAL A 57 6.21 -4.47 -0.17
N SER A 58 6.11 -5.71 -0.63
CA SER A 58 7.23 -6.52 -1.13
C SER A 58 7.72 -5.98 -2.48
N ASP A 59 8.55 -6.72 -3.23
CA ASP A 59 9.09 -6.28 -4.52
C ASP A 59 8.04 -6.36 -5.65
N ALA A 60 7.01 -5.51 -5.54
CA ALA A 60 5.94 -5.40 -6.52
C ALA A 60 6.38 -4.53 -7.71
N GLU A 61 6.26 -5.08 -8.93
CA GLU A 61 6.54 -4.35 -10.17
C GLU A 61 5.59 -3.16 -10.37
N GLU A 62 4.32 -3.34 -9.98
CA GLU A 62 3.28 -2.33 -10.07
C GLU A 62 3.05 -1.69 -8.69
N SER A 63 3.92 -0.77 -8.30
CA SER A 63 3.71 0.00 -7.06
C SER A 63 2.84 1.23 -7.30
N TRP A 64 1.77 1.36 -6.51
CA TRP A 64 0.92 2.56 -6.51
C TRP A 64 1.47 3.71 -5.67
N TRP A 65 2.57 3.45 -4.95
CA TRP A 65 3.12 4.36 -3.95
C TRP A 65 4.57 4.69 -4.23
N ASN A 66 4.98 5.90 -3.81
CA ASN A 66 6.39 6.24 -3.75
C ASN A 66 7.04 5.49 -2.57
N THR A 67 7.82 4.47 -2.89
CA THR A 67 8.50 3.60 -1.92
C THR A 67 9.96 3.99 -1.68
N GLY A 68 10.44 5.10 -2.27
CA GLY A 68 11.88 5.44 -2.29
C GLY A 68 12.55 5.70 -0.94
N LEU A 69 11.77 5.92 0.13
CA LEU A 69 12.31 6.09 1.48
C LEU A 69 12.75 4.76 2.11
N ALA A 70 11.99 3.68 1.94
CA ALA A 70 12.29 2.42 2.61
C ALA A 70 13.67 1.85 2.19
N PRO A 71 14.05 1.82 0.89
CA PRO A 71 15.39 1.41 0.47
C PRO A 71 16.52 2.23 1.08
N ARG A 72 16.31 3.55 1.27
CA ARG A 72 17.29 4.44 1.91
C ARG A 72 17.49 4.14 3.40
N LEU A 73 16.52 3.47 4.04
CA LEU A 73 16.61 2.97 5.41
C LEU A 73 17.17 1.53 5.47
N GLY A 74 17.55 0.95 4.33
CA GLY A 74 18.09 -0.41 4.23
C GLY A 74 17.04 -1.50 3.98
N TYR A 75 15.79 -1.14 3.66
CA TYR A 75 14.78 -2.11 3.24
C TYR A 75 15.14 -2.69 1.87
N GLN A 76 15.23 -4.01 1.80
CA GLN A 76 15.54 -4.78 0.60
C GLN A 76 14.54 -5.95 0.58
N PRO A 77 13.35 -5.76 -0.03
CA PRO A 77 12.35 -6.81 -0.11
C PRO A 77 12.93 -8.03 -0.82
N GLN A 78 12.58 -9.21 -0.34
CA GLN A 78 13.14 -10.48 -0.83
C GLN A 78 12.13 -11.32 -1.59
N ASP A 79 10.84 -11.03 -1.43
CA ASP A 79 9.78 -11.78 -2.07
C ASP A 79 9.14 -10.92 -3.17
N ARG A 80 8.88 -11.51 -4.33
CA ARG A 80 8.12 -10.86 -5.42
C ARG A 80 6.68 -11.36 -5.36
N PRO A 81 5.67 -10.49 -5.20
CA PRO A 81 4.28 -10.95 -5.02
C PRO A 81 3.80 -11.92 -6.10
N ARG A 82 4.13 -11.69 -7.37
CA ARG A 82 3.76 -12.58 -8.50
C ARG A 82 4.18 -14.03 -8.28
N ASP A 83 5.35 -14.27 -7.67
CA ASP A 83 5.89 -15.63 -7.43
C ASP A 83 5.13 -16.39 -6.31
N HIS A 84 4.37 -15.66 -5.48
CA HIS A 84 3.59 -16.22 -4.38
C HIS A 84 2.08 -16.21 -4.65
N ALA A 85 1.64 -15.62 -5.76
CA ALA A 85 0.24 -15.40 -6.05
C ALA A 85 -0.54 -16.72 -6.26
N ARG A 86 -1.73 -16.78 -5.68
CA ARG A 86 -2.74 -17.81 -5.95
C ARG A 86 -4.05 -17.08 -6.17
N ILE A 87 -4.28 -16.64 -7.40
CA ILE A 87 -5.43 -15.82 -7.73
C ILE A 87 -6.70 -16.66 -7.54
N GLU A 88 -7.50 -16.27 -6.58
CA GLU A 88 -8.83 -16.81 -6.33
C GLU A 88 -9.80 -15.90 -7.09
N GLU A 89 -10.77 -16.47 -7.82
CA GLU A 89 -11.79 -15.64 -8.45
C GLU A 89 -12.80 -15.15 -7.41
N PRO A 90 -12.77 -13.83 -7.15
CA PRO A 90 -13.98 -13.07 -7.34
C PRO A 90 -13.73 -11.76 -8.12
N SER A 91 -14.74 -11.35 -8.89
CA SER A 91 -14.80 -10.02 -9.50
C SER A 91 -14.92 -8.96 -8.40
N GLU A 92 -13.90 -8.10 -8.25
CA GLU A 92 -14.07 -6.85 -7.52
C GLU A 92 -15.17 -6.00 -8.20
N GLY A 93 -15.96 -5.28 -7.40
CA GLY A 93 -16.93 -4.33 -7.92
C GLY A 93 -16.24 -3.14 -8.61
N PRO A 94 -16.97 -2.36 -9.43
CA PRO A 94 -16.39 -1.22 -10.15
C PRO A 94 -15.83 -0.14 -9.20
N VAL A 95 -16.36 -0.03 -7.98
CA VAL A 95 -15.81 0.90 -6.98
C VAL A 95 -14.52 0.36 -6.38
N ALA A 96 -14.47 -0.91 -5.98
CA ALA A 96 -13.25 -1.54 -5.49
C ALA A 96 -12.09 -1.42 -6.49
N LEU A 97 -12.36 -1.61 -7.79
CA LEU A 97 -11.37 -1.44 -8.86
C LEU A 97 -10.89 0.01 -9.02
N ALA A 98 -11.76 1.00 -8.78
CA ALA A 98 -11.43 2.41 -8.97
C ALA A 98 -10.58 3.02 -7.85
N PHE A 99 -10.52 2.39 -6.66
CA PHE A 99 -9.87 2.98 -5.49
C PHE A 99 -8.82 2.06 -4.87
N GLN A 100 -7.73 2.66 -4.39
CA GLN A 100 -6.68 1.97 -3.64
C GLN A 100 -7.16 1.36 -2.30
N GLY A 101 -8.42 1.52 -1.89
CA GLY A 101 -8.99 0.82 -0.73
C GLY A 101 -9.66 -0.51 -1.07
N GLY A 102 -9.90 -0.80 -2.36
CA GLY A 102 -10.58 -2.03 -2.79
C GLY A 102 -11.99 -2.10 -2.21
N ALA A 103 -12.41 -3.29 -1.80
CA ALA A 103 -13.73 -3.54 -1.23
C ALA A 103 -14.07 -2.66 0.00
N PHE A 104 -13.08 -2.10 0.69
CA PHE A 104 -13.32 -1.15 1.79
C PHE A 104 -13.93 0.18 1.34
N CYS A 105 -13.93 0.47 0.02
CA CYS A 105 -14.57 1.65 -0.57
C CYS A 105 -16.03 1.42 -0.98
N GLU A 106 -16.54 0.19 -0.90
CA GLU A 106 -17.90 -0.18 -1.31
C GLU A 106 -18.99 0.25 -0.29
N PRO A 107 -18.82 0.08 1.04
CA PRO A 107 -19.89 0.37 1.99
C PRO A 107 -20.34 1.83 1.98
N ASN A 108 -21.65 2.05 2.20
CA ASN A 108 -22.28 3.37 2.37
C ASN A 108 -22.10 4.35 1.19
N ARG A 109 -22.07 3.84 -0.04
CA ARG A 109 -21.94 4.64 -1.26
C ARG A 109 -23.26 4.81 -2.00
N ASP A 110 -23.40 5.93 -2.70
CA ASP A 110 -24.56 6.27 -3.53
C ASP A 110 -24.46 5.77 -4.98
N GLY A 111 -23.51 4.87 -5.26
CA GLY A 111 -23.28 4.28 -6.59
C GLY A 111 -22.46 5.14 -7.56
N ASN A 112 -22.20 6.42 -7.25
CA ASN A 112 -21.52 7.33 -8.17
C ASN A 112 -20.01 7.42 -7.89
N ILE A 113 -19.18 7.12 -8.89
CA ILE A 113 -17.73 7.36 -8.84
C ILE A 113 -17.46 8.82 -9.20
N ARG A 114 -16.86 9.57 -8.26
CA ARG A 114 -16.48 10.97 -8.47
C ARG A 114 -14.96 11.10 -8.37
N MET A 115 -14.33 11.58 -9.44
CA MET A 115 -12.88 11.79 -9.51
C MET A 115 -12.53 13.27 -9.45
N ARG A 116 -11.33 13.60 -8.97
CA ARG A 116 -10.80 14.96 -8.93
C ARG A 116 -9.48 15.10 -9.70
N ASN A 117 -9.19 16.29 -10.20
CA ASN A 117 -7.90 16.63 -10.78
C ASN A 117 -6.88 16.94 -9.67
N ALA A 118 -5.63 17.25 -10.04
CA ALA A 118 -4.56 17.55 -9.08
C ALA A 118 -4.83 18.82 -8.24
N GLU A 119 -5.67 19.72 -8.74
CA GLU A 119 -6.08 20.96 -8.09
C GLU A 119 -7.28 20.76 -7.15
N GLY A 120 -7.86 19.56 -7.14
CA GLY A 120 -9.01 19.21 -6.31
C GLY A 120 -10.39 19.49 -6.94
N LEU A 121 -10.45 19.90 -8.20
CA LEU A 121 -11.70 20.12 -8.95
C LEU A 121 -12.25 18.81 -9.51
N ALA A 122 -13.57 18.71 -9.68
CA ALA A 122 -14.21 17.54 -10.26
C ALA A 122 -13.70 17.29 -11.70
N ARG A 123 -13.35 16.05 -12.03
CA ARG A 123 -13.11 15.65 -13.41
C ARG A 123 -14.45 15.46 -14.12
N SER A 124 -14.62 16.07 -15.30
CA SER A 124 -15.81 15.84 -16.13
C SER A 124 -15.90 14.37 -16.56
N PRO A 125 -17.11 13.79 -16.68
CA PRO A 125 -17.32 12.38 -17.04
C PRO A 125 -16.73 11.97 -18.41
N GLU A 126 -16.44 12.92 -19.29
CA GLU A 126 -16.06 12.69 -20.69
C GLU A 126 -14.57 12.36 -20.92
N THR A 127 -13.79 12.12 -19.86
CA THR A 127 -12.34 11.89 -19.98
C THR A 127 -11.87 10.69 -19.16
N VAL A 128 -12.29 9.50 -19.58
CA VAL A 128 -11.56 8.25 -19.33
C VAL A 128 -11.38 7.57 -20.69
N PRO A 129 -10.14 7.29 -21.15
CA PRO A 129 -9.91 6.51 -22.36
C PRO A 129 -10.40 5.06 -22.22
#